data_AF-A1ZVQ3-F1
#
_entry.id   AF-A1ZVQ3-F1
#
_cell.length_a   1.000
_cell.length_b   1.000
_cell.length_c   1.000
_cell.angle_alpha   90.00
_cell.angle_beta   90.00
_cell.angle_gamma   90.00
#
_symmetry.space_group_name_H-M   'P 1'
#
loop_
_entity.id
_entity.type
_entity.pdbx_description
1 polymer ?
#
loop_
_entity_poly.entity_id
_entity_poly.type
_entity_poly.pdbx_seq_one_letter_code
_entity_poly.pdbx_strand_id
1 'polypeptide(L)'
;MTTTPKARAQRIRKIHEQLKLFTDGTVPKKKLIEICNSSERTLKADLKYMREEYDAPVKFNWKTKGYYYTEGDFELLAQTIALSAEELNALKMTASALEQFQGLDIFKDVRGIFQKLDNAMKYKILQTSAEPYVVFEYAPSFDGSHLISFFYQAIEDRRTVAFNHKKFTHTQIKEYVIRP
;
A
#
# COMPACT_ATOMS: atom_id res chain seq x y z
N MET A 1 5.32 32.52 -14.40
CA MET A 1 5.76 31.75 -13.21
C MET A 1 5.29 30.31 -13.35
N THR A 2 6.20 29.43 -13.74
CA THR A 2 5.97 27.99 -13.94
C THR A 2 5.93 27.31 -12.57
N THR A 3 4.76 26.86 -12.13
CA THR A 3 4.63 26.07 -10.90
C THR A 3 5.28 24.72 -11.10
N THR A 4 6.28 24.38 -10.29
CA THR A 4 6.91 23.05 -10.26
C THR A 4 5.85 21.95 -10.03
N PRO A 5 5.94 20.79 -10.72
CA PRO A 5 4.96 19.70 -10.61
C PRO A 5 4.69 19.27 -9.15
N LYS A 6 5.75 19.21 -8.32
CA LYS A 6 5.68 18.87 -6.89
C LYS A 6 4.84 19.84 -6.07
N ALA A 7 4.89 21.13 -6.38
CA ALA A 7 4.13 22.15 -5.66
C ALA A 7 2.62 22.11 -5.98
N ARG A 8 2.24 21.73 -7.21
CA ARG A 8 0.83 21.53 -7.58
C ARG A 8 0.24 20.31 -6.89
N ALA A 9 0.95 19.18 -6.90
CA ALA A 9 0.52 17.96 -6.24
C ALA A 9 0.18 18.18 -4.75
N GLN A 10 1.04 18.90 -4.03
CA GLN A 10 0.80 19.24 -2.62
C GLN A 10 -0.46 20.10 -2.41
N ARG A 11 -0.74 21.08 -3.29
CA ARG A 11 -1.94 21.91 -3.18
C ARG A 11 -3.21 21.10 -3.45
N ILE A 12 -3.21 20.26 -4.48
CA ILE A 12 -4.33 19.37 -4.81
C ILE A 12 -4.67 18.45 -3.62
N ARG A 13 -3.66 17.87 -2.99
CA ARG A 13 -3.85 17.04 -1.78
C ARG A 13 -4.53 17.83 -0.65
N LYS A 14 -4.01 19.01 -0.33
CA LYS A 14 -4.60 19.88 0.70
C LYS A 14 -6.05 20.26 0.39
N ILE A 15 -6.36 20.53 -0.88
CA ILE A 15 -7.73 20.85 -1.32
C ILE A 15 -8.64 19.65 -1.09
N HIS A 16 -8.23 18.45 -1.50
CA HIS A 16 -9.02 17.23 -1.34
C HIS A 16 -9.27 16.87 0.12
N GLU A 17 -8.24 16.89 0.98
CA GLU A 17 -8.38 16.65 2.41
C GLU A 17 -9.41 17.61 3.03
N GLN A 18 -9.37 18.89 2.66
CA GLN A 18 -10.36 19.86 3.15
C GLN A 18 -11.77 19.60 2.62
N LEU A 19 -11.92 19.20 1.35
CA LEU A 19 -13.24 18.89 0.79
C LEU A 19 -13.85 17.62 1.40
N LYS A 20 -13.02 16.63 1.77
CA LYS A 20 -13.48 15.40 2.45
C LYS A 20 -13.89 15.62 3.89
N LEU A 21 -13.21 16.49 4.62
CA LEU A 21 -13.56 16.79 6.03
C LEU A 21 -14.93 17.47 6.17
N PHE A 22 -15.48 18.02 5.08
CA PHE A 22 -16.76 18.73 5.08
C PHE A 22 -17.76 18.00 4.18
N THR A 23 -18.24 16.84 4.65
CA THR A 23 -19.24 16.01 3.95
C THR A 23 -20.62 16.67 3.81
N ASP A 24 -21.05 17.45 4.80
CA ASP A 24 -22.38 18.10 4.82
C ASP A 24 -22.34 19.61 4.49
N GLY A 25 -21.21 20.11 3.97
CA GLY A 25 -21.01 21.55 3.80
C GLY A 25 -20.09 21.92 2.66
N THR A 26 -20.00 23.22 2.39
CA THR A 26 -19.05 23.75 1.40
C THR A 26 -17.85 24.37 2.08
N VAL A 27 -16.66 24.09 1.58
CA VAL A 27 -15.43 24.74 2.04
C VAL A 27 -15.35 26.14 1.42
N PRO A 28 -15.29 27.22 2.23
CA PRO A 28 -15.22 28.58 1.70
C PRO A 28 -13.98 28.78 0.82
N LYS A 29 -14.15 29.48 -0.31
CA LYS A 29 -13.04 29.77 -1.24
C LYS A 29 -11.82 30.40 -0.52
N LYS A 30 -12.08 31.34 0.40
CA LYS A 30 -11.03 32.03 1.18
C LYS A 30 -10.16 31.05 1.97
N LYS A 31 -10.77 30.02 2.59
CA LYS A 31 -10.07 29.01 3.39
C LYS A 31 -9.12 28.18 2.51
N LEU A 32 -9.56 27.78 1.31
CA LEU A 32 -8.72 27.02 0.38
C LEU A 32 -7.51 27.83 -0.12
N ILE A 33 -7.70 29.13 -0.39
CA ILE A 33 -6.64 30.05 -0.79
C ILE A 33 -5.55 30.15 0.29
N GLU A 34 -5.97 30.31 1.55
CA GLU A 34 -5.09 30.44 2.72
C GLU A 34 -4.28 29.14 2.96
N ILE A 35 -4.95 27.99 2.99
CA ILE A 35 -4.30 26.68 3.23
C ILE A 35 -3.28 26.32 2.13
N CYS A 36 -3.60 26.70 0.88
CA CYS A 36 -2.74 26.45 -0.26
C CYS A 36 -1.64 27.52 -0.42
N ASN A 37 -1.66 28.59 0.39
CA ASN A 37 -0.82 29.77 0.27
C ASN A 37 -0.66 30.22 -1.20
N SER A 38 -1.78 30.34 -1.91
CA SER A 38 -1.78 30.54 -3.36
C SER A 38 -2.87 31.51 -3.81
N SER A 39 -2.73 32.07 -5.01
CA SER A 39 -3.72 33.02 -5.54
C SER A 39 -5.04 32.35 -5.91
N GLU A 40 -6.12 33.14 -6.00
CA GLU A 40 -7.41 32.63 -6.51
C GLU A 40 -7.27 32.04 -7.93
N ARG A 41 -6.41 32.62 -8.77
CA ARG A 41 -6.09 32.09 -10.10
C ARG A 41 -5.48 30.70 -10.02
N THR A 42 -4.54 30.49 -9.09
CA THR A 42 -3.87 29.21 -8.87
C THR A 42 -4.85 28.16 -8.36
N LEU A 43 -5.68 28.50 -7.36
CA LEU A 43 -6.71 27.61 -6.85
C LEU A 43 -7.68 27.17 -7.96
N LYS A 44 -8.16 28.11 -8.79
CA LYS A 44 -9.04 27.78 -9.92
C LYS A 44 -8.37 26.86 -10.93
N ALA A 45 -7.09 27.08 -11.22
CA ALA A 45 -6.32 26.23 -12.13
C ALA A 45 -6.14 24.81 -11.55
N ASP A 46 -5.86 24.69 -10.25
CA ASP A 46 -5.69 23.39 -9.60
C ASP A 46 -7.04 22.64 -9.49
N LEU A 47 -8.15 23.32 -9.16
CA LEU A 47 -9.50 22.74 -9.19
C LEU A 47 -9.92 22.33 -10.60
N LYS A 48 -9.53 23.08 -11.62
CA LYS A 48 -9.76 22.71 -13.03
C LYS A 48 -8.98 21.44 -13.37
N TYR A 49 -7.70 21.40 -13.02
CA TYR A 49 -6.85 20.21 -13.18
C TYR A 49 -7.44 18.99 -12.46
N MET A 50 -7.96 19.15 -11.25
CA MET A 50 -8.64 18.07 -10.54
C MET A 50 -9.87 17.53 -11.29
N ARG A 51 -10.64 18.38 -11.97
CA ARG A 51 -11.79 17.95 -12.77
C ARG A 51 -11.39 17.24 -14.05
N GLU A 52 -10.35 17.74 -14.72
CA GLU A 52 -9.97 17.25 -16.05
C GLU A 52 -9.11 15.98 -15.98
N GLU A 53 -8.24 15.86 -14.98
CA GLU A 53 -7.26 14.77 -14.91
C GLU A 53 -7.67 13.66 -13.93
N TYR A 54 -8.54 13.98 -12.96
CA TYR A 54 -8.98 13.04 -11.93
C TYR A 54 -10.50 12.90 -11.87
N ASP A 55 -11.23 13.44 -12.85
CA ASP A 55 -12.69 13.44 -12.92
C ASP A 55 -13.35 13.89 -11.60
N ALA A 56 -12.70 14.81 -10.87
CA ALA A 56 -13.13 15.16 -9.54
C ALA A 56 -14.50 15.86 -9.56
N PRO A 57 -15.51 15.37 -8.81
CA PRO A 57 -16.88 15.90 -8.79
C PRO A 57 -16.99 17.18 -7.95
N VAL A 58 -16.07 18.13 -8.15
CA VAL A 58 -15.98 19.37 -7.35
C VAL A 58 -16.80 20.52 -7.97
N LYS A 59 -17.82 20.97 -7.26
CA LYS A 59 -18.68 22.10 -7.68
C LYS A 59 -18.55 23.30 -6.76
N PHE A 60 -18.92 24.47 -7.27
CA PHE A 60 -18.98 25.72 -6.52
C PHE A 60 -20.43 26.01 -6.14
N ASN A 61 -20.66 26.30 -4.86
CA ASN A 61 -21.95 26.78 -4.37
C ASN A 61 -21.92 28.31 -4.26
N TRP A 62 -22.78 28.96 -5.03
CA TRP A 62 -22.88 30.42 -5.10
C TRP A 62 -23.49 31.05 -3.84
N LYS A 63 -24.35 30.34 -3.11
CA LYS A 63 -24.96 30.83 -1.84
C LYS A 63 -23.91 30.94 -0.74
N THR A 64 -23.10 29.91 -0.57
CA THR A 64 -22.09 29.82 0.49
C THR A 64 -20.70 30.30 0.05
N LYS A 65 -20.53 30.61 -1.25
CA LYS A 65 -19.26 31.01 -1.87
C LYS A 65 -18.11 30.02 -1.59
N GLY A 66 -18.44 28.73 -1.63
CA GLY A 66 -17.53 27.63 -1.31
C GLY A 66 -17.54 26.50 -2.33
N TYR A 67 -16.59 25.58 -2.20
CA TYR A 67 -16.47 24.37 -3.02
C TYR A 67 -16.86 23.13 -2.22
N TYR A 68 -17.39 22.12 -2.88
CA TYR A 68 -17.80 20.85 -2.27
C TYR A 68 -17.73 19.73 -3.31
N TYR A 69 -17.64 18.48 -2.84
CA TYR A 69 -17.83 17.31 -3.68
C TYR A 69 -19.31 17.01 -3.82
N THR A 70 -19.77 16.74 -5.05
CA THR A 70 -21.15 16.31 -5.28
C THR A 70 -21.35 14.83 -4.98
N GLU A 71 -20.28 14.06 -4.84
CA GLU A 71 -20.28 12.64 -4.52
C GLU A 71 -19.46 12.43 -3.24
N GLY A 72 -20.05 11.81 -2.22
CA GLY A 72 -19.44 11.67 -0.89
C GLY A 72 -18.25 10.71 -0.86
N ASP A 73 -18.20 9.76 -1.80
CA ASP A 73 -17.20 8.68 -1.82
C ASP A 73 -16.01 8.97 -2.76
N PHE A 74 -15.91 10.19 -3.30
CA PHE A 74 -14.80 10.52 -4.18
C PHE A 74 -13.45 10.48 -3.45
N GLU A 75 -12.54 9.68 -3.98
CA GLU A 75 -11.15 9.58 -3.55
C GLU A 75 -10.23 10.05 -4.67
N LEU A 76 -9.22 10.86 -4.35
CA LEU A 76 -8.15 11.13 -5.31
C LEU A 76 -7.30 9.86 -5.47
N LEU A 77 -7.65 9.06 -6.48
CA LEU A 77 -6.98 7.80 -6.83
C LEU A 77 -5.47 7.94 -7.13
N ALA A 78 -4.96 9.17 -7.29
CA ALA A 78 -3.60 9.42 -7.73
C ALA A 78 -2.52 9.40 -6.64
N GLN A 79 -2.81 9.63 -5.34
CA GLN A 79 -1.72 9.99 -4.41
C GLN A 79 -1.87 9.58 -2.94
N THR A 80 -2.67 8.57 -2.58
CA THR A 80 -2.52 8.02 -1.21
C THR A 80 -1.16 7.34 -1.00
N ILE A 81 -0.44 6.99 -2.08
CA ILE A 81 0.94 6.53 -1.99
C ILE A 81 1.68 6.93 -3.28
N ALA A 82 2.13 8.18 -3.41
CA ALA A 82 3.07 8.54 -4.48
C ALA A 82 4.43 7.88 -4.18
N LEU A 83 4.57 6.60 -4.52
CA LEU A 83 5.83 5.87 -4.41
C LEU A 83 6.79 6.46 -5.44
N SER A 84 7.95 6.91 -5.00
CA SER A 84 9.09 7.11 -5.88
C SER A 84 9.42 5.81 -6.60
N ALA A 85 10.13 5.89 -7.74
CA ALA A 85 10.57 4.69 -8.46
C ALA A 85 11.40 3.75 -7.57
N GLU A 86 12.18 4.31 -6.64
CA GLU A 86 12.98 3.57 -5.67
C GLU A 86 12.11 2.87 -4.62
N GLU A 87 11.11 3.54 -4.06
CA GLU A 87 10.16 2.93 -3.11
C GLU A 87 9.30 1.85 -3.78
N LEU A 88 8.89 2.05 -5.04
CA LEU A 88 8.18 1.04 -5.81
C LEU A 88 9.08 -0.18 -6.07
N ASN A 89 10.35 0.03 -6.39
CA ASN A 89 11.29 -1.06 -6.60
C ASN A 89 11.59 -1.82 -5.30
N ALA A 90 11.79 -1.10 -4.19
CA ALA A 90 11.94 -1.71 -2.86
C ALA A 90 10.70 -2.52 -2.47
N LEU A 91 9.50 -2.03 -2.76
CA LEU A 91 8.26 -2.74 -2.50
C LEU A 91 8.13 -4.00 -3.38
N LYS A 92 8.46 -3.91 -4.67
CA LYS A 92 8.52 -5.08 -5.58
C LYS A 92 9.51 -6.13 -5.07
N MET A 93 10.73 -5.72 -4.72
CA MET A 93 11.76 -6.61 -4.17
C MET A 93 11.33 -7.25 -2.85
N THR A 94 10.68 -6.49 -1.96
CA THR A 94 10.17 -7.00 -0.68
C THR A 94 9.05 -8.00 -0.89
N ALA A 95 8.11 -7.71 -1.79
CA ALA A 95 7.03 -8.63 -2.14
C ALA A 95 7.59 -9.94 -2.71
N SER A 96 8.53 -9.89 -3.65
CA SER A 96 9.16 -11.09 -4.22
C SER A 96 10.04 -11.85 -3.23
N ALA A 97 10.69 -11.17 -2.28
CA ALA A 97 11.39 -11.84 -1.18
C ALA A 97 10.42 -12.61 -0.27
N LEU A 98 9.24 -12.06 -0.04
CA LEU A 98 8.19 -12.70 0.75
C LEU A 98 7.52 -13.86 -0.01
N GLU A 99 7.43 -13.81 -1.34
CA GLU A 99 6.92 -14.91 -2.16
C GLU A 99 7.72 -16.20 -2.00
N GLN A 100 9.04 -16.10 -1.76
CA GLN A 100 9.90 -17.27 -1.52
C GLN A 100 9.46 -18.07 -0.28
N PHE A 101 8.75 -17.46 0.68
CA PHE A 101 8.23 -18.14 1.87
C PHE A 101 6.82 -18.72 1.69
N GLN A 102 6.17 -18.54 0.52
CA GLN A 102 4.83 -19.09 0.27
C GLN A 102 4.78 -20.62 0.29
N GLY A 103 5.91 -21.30 0.10
CA GLY A 103 6.02 -22.76 0.20
C GLY A 103 5.89 -23.30 1.64
N LEU A 104 5.90 -22.43 2.65
CA LEU A 104 5.74 -22.81 4.05
C LEU A 104 4.26 -22.78 4.45
N ASP A 105 3.80 -23.85 5.11
CA ASP A 105 2.39 -24.01 5.49
C ASP A 105 1.86 -22.87 6.38
N ILE A 106 2.71 -22.29 7.24
CA ILE A 106 2.37 -21.15 8.12
C ILE A 106 2.05 -19.86 7.35
N PHE A 107 2.46 -19.74 6.09
CA PHE A 107 2.23 -18.55 5.26
C PHE A 107 1.06 -18.72 4.27
N LYS A 108 0.29 -19.82 4.34
CA LYS A 108 -0.93 -20.00 3.53
C LYS A 108 -1.96 -18.90 3.75
N ASP A 109 -2.13 -18.44 4.98
CA ASP A 109 -3.06 -17.35 5.32
C ASP A 109 -2.58 -15.98 4.80
N VAL A 110 -1.25 -15.79 4.73
CA VAL A 110 -0.64 -14.56 4.22
C VAL A 110 -0.69 -14.51 2.68
N ARG A 111 -0.79 -15.67 2.00
CA ARG A 111 -0.91 -15.76 0.54
C ARG A 111 -2.08 -14.96 -0.01
N GLY A 112 -3.23 -14.98 0.68
CA GLY A 112 -4.40 -14.18 0.30
C GLY A 112 -4.19 -12.67 0.48
N ILE A 113 -3.35 -12.26 1.44
CA ILE A 113 -2.96 -10.86 1.64
C ILE A 113 -2.00 -10.41 0.54
N PHE A 114 -1.04 -11.26 0.16
CA PHE A 114 -0.13 -10.98 -0.97
C PHE A 114 -0.87 -10.82 -2.28
N GLN A 115 -1.86 -11.66 -2.56
CA GLN A 115 -2.66 -11.55 -3.77
C GLN A 115 -3.47 -10.24 -3.81
N LYS A 116 -3.98 -9.79 -2.66
CA LYS A 116 -4.62 -8.47 -2.53
C LYS A 116 -3.61 -7.33 -2.73
N LEU A 117 -2.40 -7.45 -2.19
CA LEU A 117 -1.34 -6.46 -2.35
C LEU A 117 -0.88 -6.37 -3.82
N ASP A 118 -0.64 -7.50 -4.48
CA ASP A 118 -0.27 -7.56 -5.90
C ASP A 118 -1.35 -6.94 -6.79
N ASN A 119 -2.63 -7.26 -6.53
CA ASN A 119 -3.76 -6.64 -7.23
C ASN A 119 -3.82 -5.12 -7.03
N ALA A 120 -3.61 -4.65 -5.79
CA ALA A 120 -3.55 -3.21 -5.48
C ALA A 120 -2.34 -2.51 -6.14
N MET A 121 -1.20 -3.19 -6.25
CA MET A 121 -0.02 -2.70 -6.95
C MET A 121 -0.24 -2.63 -8.46
N LYS A 122 -0.80 -3.67 -9.08
CA LYS A 122 -1.13 -3.69 -10.52
C LYS A 122 -2.05 -2.55 -10.92
N TYR A 123 -3.08 -2.26 -10.11
CA TYR A 123 -4.01 -1.15 -10.35
C TYR A 123 -3.30 0.22 -10.32
N LYS A 124 -2.18 0.32 -9.61
CA LYS A 124 -1.39 1.54 -9.41
C LYS A 124 -0.24 1.70 -10.43
N ILE A 125 0.07 0.66 -11.19
CA ILE A 125 1.18 0.59 -12.16
C ILE A 125 0.73 0.85 -13.62
N LEU A 126 -0.53 1.23 -13.86
CA LEU A 126 -1.05 1.57 -15.20
C LEU A 126 -0.41 2.81 -15.87
N GLN A 127 0.69 3.37 -15.33
CA GLN A 127 1.41 4.52 -15.89
C GLN A 127 2.93 4.34 -15.96
N THR A 128 3.51 3.17 -15.67
CA THR A 128 4.97 2.98 -15.84
C THR A 128 5.29 1.56 -16.27
N SER A 129 5.66 1.43 -17.54
CA SER A 129 6.13 0.22 -18.23
C SER A 129 7.52 -0.23 -17.76
N ALA A 130 7.73 -0.36 -16.46
CA ALA A 130 8.95 -0.90 -15.88
C ALA A 130 8.68 -2.33 -15.39
N GLU A 131 9.02 -3.30 -16.23
CA GLU A 131 9.05 -4.71 -15.84
C GLU A 131 10.08 -4.91 -14.72
N PRO A 132 9.75 -5.66 -13.65
CA PRO A 132 10.73 -6.00 -12.62
C PRO A 132 11.84 -6.89 -13.23
N TYR A 133 13.09 -6.44 -13.12
CA TYR A 133 14.29 -7.14 -13.66
C TYR A 133 14.84 -8.23 -12.73
N VAL A 134 14.16 -8.53 -11.61
CA VAL A 134 14.63 -9.50 -10.61
C VAL A 134 13.67 -10.68 -10.56
N VAL A 135 14.11 -11.81 -11.10
CA VAL A 135 13.43 -13.11 -10.99
C VAL A 135 14.02 -13.85 -9.80
N PHE A 136 13.22 -14.09 -8.77
CA PHE A 136 13.61 -14.92 -7.65
C PHE A 136 13.13 -16.36 -7.89
N GLU A 137 14.03 -17.33 -7.71
CA GLU A 137 13.65 -18.74 -7.73
C GLU A 137 12.81 -19.07 -6.48
N TYR A 138 11.76 -19.87 -6.67
CA TYR A 138 10.97 -20.37 -5.54
C TYR A 138 11.86 -21.24 -4.65
N ALA A 139 11.85 -20.97 -3.34
CA ALA A 139 12.42 -21.92 -2.41
C ALA A 139 11.65 -23.26 -2.57
N PRO A 140 12.36 -24.39 -2.76
CA PRO A 140 11.71 -25.68 -2.91
C PRO A 140 10.79 -25.93 -1.71
N SER A 141 9.63 -26.53 -1.94
CA SER A 141 8.75 -26.94 -0.86
C SER A 141 9.49 -27.95 0.02
N PHE A 142 9.91 -27.52 1.21
CA PHE A 142 10.57 -28.41 2.15
C PHE A 142 9.51 -29.31 2.80
N ASP A 143 9.70 -30.63 2.74
CA ASP A 143 8.81 -31.60 3.39
C ASP A 143 8.60 -31.27 4.87
N GLY A 144 9.62 -30.74 5.56
CA GLY A 144 9.56 -30.36 6.98
C GLY A 144 8.87 -29.02 7.26
N SER A 145 8.38 -28.30 6.26
CA SER A 145 7.77 -26.97 6.44
C SER A 145 6.54 -26.97 7.35
N HIS A 146 5.78 -28.08 7.38
CA HIS A 146 4.66 -28.29 8.30
C HIS A 146 5.06 -28.25 9.79
N LEU A 147 6.33 -28.53 10.11
CA LEU A 147 6.84 -28.51 11.49
C LEU A 147 7.02 -27.07 12.02
N ILE A 148 7.09 -26.08 11.14
CA ILE A 148 7.28 -24.67 11.55
C ILE A 148 6.12 -24.20 12.41
N SER A 149 4.87 -24.50 12.02
CA SER A 149 3.68 -24.14 12.79
C SER A 149 3.68 -24.78 14.17
N PHE A 150 4.13 -26.04 14.26
CA PHE A 150 4.25 -26.77 15.52
C PHE A 150 5.27 -26.11 16.47
N PHE A 151 6.46 -25.76 15.99
CA PHE A 151 7.47 -25.09 16.82
C PHE A 151 7.06 -23.66 17.18
N TYR A 152 6.45 -22.92 16.26
CA TYR A 152 5.95 -21.57 16.51
C TYR A 152 4.95 -21.55 17.67
N GLN A 153 3.97 -22.46 17.66
CA GLN A 153 2.98 -22.55 18.72
C GLN A 153 3.61 -22.96 20.06
N ALA A 154 4.62 -23.82 20.03
CA ALA A 154 5.37 -24.17 21.24
C ALA A 154 6.15 -22.98 21.82
N ILE A 155 6.70 -22.09 20.98
CA ILE A 155 7.35 -20.85 21.42
C ILE A 155 6.33 -19.90 22.06
N GLU A 156 5.21 -19.67 21.38
CA GLU A 156 4.13 -18.80 21.85
C GLU A 156 3.60 -19.25 23.22
N ASP A 157 3.36 -20.55 23.38
CA ASP A 157 2.86 -21.16 24.62
C ASP A 157 3.97 -21.45 25.64
N ARG A 158 5.24 -21.15 25.32
CA ARG A 158 6.42 -21.47 26.14
C ARG A 158 6.51 -22.94 26.55
N ARG A 159 6.12 -23.84 25.65
CA ARG A 159 6.12 -25.29 25.86
C ARG A 159 7.44 -25.92 25.43
N THR A 160 7.85 -26.95 26.16
CA THR A 160 8.99 -27.79 25.78
C THR A 160 8.52 -28.81 24.75
N VAL A 161 9.33 -29.05 23.73
CA VAL A 161 9.01 -29.91 22.59
C VAL A 161 9.94 -31.11 22.58
N ALA A 162 9.36 -32.31 22.40
CA ALA A 162 10.10 -33.54 22.14
C ALA A 162 9.88 -33.97 20.69
N PHE A 163 10.94 -34.32 19.97
CA PHE A 163 10.85 -34.82 18.60
C PHE A 163 11.99 -35.77 18.26
N ASN A 164 11.72 -36.64 17.29
CA ASN A 164 12.68 -37.59 16.77
C ASN A 164 13.41 -36.98 15.57
N HIS A 165 14.75 -36.97 15.61
CA HIS A 165 15.59 -36.50 14.52
C HIS A 165 16.50 -37.62 14.01
N LYS A 166 16.49 -37.80 12.69
CA LYS A 166 17.36 -38.71 11.97
C LYS A 166 18.36 -37.90 11.14
N LYS A 167 19.65 -38.07 11.40
CA LYS A 167 20.70 -37.41 10.60
C LYS A 167 20.69 -37.97 9.18
N PHE A 168 21.00 -37.14 8.19
CA PHE A 168 21.04 -37.53 6.78
C PHE A 168 21.97 -38.72 6.50
N THR A 169 23.10 -38.81 7.22
CA THR A 169 24.14 -39.83 7.04
C THR A 169 23.97 -41.09 7.91
N HIS A 170 22.96 -41.15 8.79
CA HIS A 170 22.81 -42.25 9.74
C HIS A 170 21.37 -42.79 9.77
N THR A 171 21.24 -44.11 9.95
CA THR A 171 19.95 -44.78 10.09
C THR A 171 19.32 -44.63 11.48
N GLN A 172 20.12 -44.25 12.49
CA GLN A 172 19.67 -44.15 13.87
C GLN A 172 18.84 -42.87 14.11
N ILE A 173 17.66 -43.06 14.70
CA ILE A 173 16.78 -41.99 15.16
C ILE A 173 17.19 -41.64 16.60
N LYS A 174 17.35 -40.34 16.87
CA LYS A 174 17.61 -39.84 18.22
C LYS A 174 16.49 -38.89 18.64
N GLU A 175 16.00 -39.07 19.86
CA GLU A 175 15.05 -38.15 20.47
C GLU A 175 15.76 -36.89 20.99
N TYR A 176 15.16 -35.74 20.74
CA TYR A 176 15.59 -34.44 21.22
C TYR A 176 14.45 -33.78 21.98
N VAL A 177 14.77 -33.22 23.14
CA VAL A 177 13.86 -32.41 23.95
C VAL A 177 14.45 -31.01 24.04
N ILE A 178 13.74 -30.04 23.50
CA ILE A 178 14.19 -28.64 23.45
C ILE A 178 13.12 -27.69 23.98
N ARG A 179 13.57 -26.53 24.46
CA ARG A 179 12.73 -25.34 24.59
C ARG A 179 13.02 -24.49 23.36
N PRO A 180 12.15 -24.54 22.35
CA PRO A 180 12.34 -23.79 21.11
C PRO A 180 12.27 -22.28 21.36
#